data_AF-A0A8A1M625-F1
#
_entry.id   AF-A0A8A1M625-F1
#
_cell.length_a   1.000
_cell.length_b   1.000
_cell.length_c   1.000
_cell.angle_alpha   90.00
_cell.angle_beta   90.00
_cell.angle_gamma   90.00
#
_symmetry.space_group_name_H-M   'P 1'
#
loop_
_entity.id
_entity.type
_entity.pdbx_description
1 polymer ?
#
loop_
_entity_poly.entity_id
_entity_poly.type
_entity_poly.pdbx_seq_one_letter_code
_entity_poly.pdbx_strand_id
1 'polypeptide(L)'
;MTLSVRGIVKLFRLVKREKELHQEVQGFSVSHDHCSVRIYGHYPVIDGEETTYYRHTIHKFDFTALDGKEKWTCYRFIVSVYGDWAPSHFKKLCAAIDELPEFKPEELQQSEQSLSEATTGLSQEIGAVGLGSSFTSQLEEECEPLPTSRNDDLGNLRPNEKKSKQGVPRKRRK
;
A
#
# COMPACT_ATOMS: atom_id res chain seq x y z
N MET A 1 -3.78 1.29 -5.11
CA MET A 1 -2.61 2.19 -5.18
C MET A 1 -1.69 1.90 -6.35
N THR A 2 -1.51 0.64 -6.77
CA THR A 2 -0.63 0.27 -7.90
C THR A 2 -0.88 1.07 -9.19
N LEU A 3 -2.13 1.29 -9.60
CA LEU A 3 -2.45 2.08 -10.80
C LEU A 3 -1.96 3.53 -10.69
N SER A 4 -2.12 4.16 -9.52
CA SER A 4 -1.67 5.53 -9.26
C SER A 4 -0.14 5.62 -9.30
N VAL A 5 0.55 4.70 -8.63
CA VAL A 5 2.03 4.64 -8.63
C VAL A 5 2.55 4.37 -10.05
N ARG A 6 1.88 3.52 -10.83
CA ARG A 6 2.21 3.29 -12.24
C ARG A 6 2.09 4.56 -13.09
N GLY A 7 1.07 5.39 -12.83
CA GLY A 7 0.94 6.69 -13.49
C GLY A 7 2.11 7.62 -13.19
N ILE A 8 2.52 7.69 -11.92
CA ILE A 8 3.67 8.49 -11.48
C ILE A 8 4.95 7.99 -12.16
N VAL A 9 5.20 6.68 -12.19
CA VAL A 9 6.37 6.12 -12.88
C VAL A 9 6.37 6.46 -14.37
N LYS A 10 5.22 6.35 -15.05
CA LYS A 10 5.12 6.74 -16.47
C LYS A 10 5.48 8.21 -16.68
N LEU A 11 4.97 9.12 -15.84
CA LEU A 11 5.32 10.54 -15.90
C LEU A 11 6.83 10.76 -15.75
N PHE A 12 7.44 10.17 -14.72
CA PHE A 12 8.87 10.37 -14.45
C PHE A 12 9.78 9.75 -15.51
N ARG A 13 9.35 8.68 -16.19
CA ARG A 13 10.06 8.12 -17.34
C ARG A 13 10.05 9.07 -18.54
N LEU A 14 8.95 9.78 -18.80
CA LEU A 14 8.88 10.75 -19.90
C LEU A 14 9.92 11.86 -19.74
N VAL A 15 10.21 12.25 -18.50
CA VAL A 15 11.23 13.27 -18.16
C VAL A 15 12.58 12.68 -17.73
N LYS A 16 12.81 11.36 -17.89
CA LYS A 16 14.08 10.67 -17.56
C LYS A 16 14.52 10.82 -16.10
N ARG A 17 13.58 10.91 -15.17
CA ARG A 17 13.78 11.07 -13.72
C ARG A 17 13.27 9.88 -12.91
N GLU A 18 13.03 8.74 -13.55
CA GLU A 18 12.48 7.55 -12.92
C GLU A 18 13.33 7.03 -11.75
N LYS A 19 14.65 7.29 -11.75
CA LYS A 19 15.55 6.96 -10.62
C LYS A 19 15.15 7.62 -9.31
N GLU A 20 14.47 8.77 -9.34
CA GLU A 20 13.97 9.45 -8.13
C GLU A 20 12.82 8.71 -7.44
N LEU A 21 12.25 7.69 -8.09
CA LEU A 21 11.13 6.91 -7.56
C LEU A 21 11.57 5.53 -7.06
N HIS A 22 12.76 5.06 -7.45
CA HIS A 22 13.23 3.72 -7.12
C HIS A 22 13.29 3.52 -5.61
N GLN A 23 12.50 2.57 -5.10
CA GLN A 23 12.37 2.25 -3.66
C GLN A 23 11.85 3.40 -2.79
N GLU A 24 11.33 4.46 -3.39
CA GLU A 24 10.74 5.60 -2.68
C GLU A 24 9.23 5.43 -2.55
N VAL A 25 8.67 5.75 -1.38
CA VAL A 25 7.23 5.67 -1.15
C VAL A 25 6.49 6.74 -1.95
N GLN A 26 5.62 6.32 -2.86
CA GLN A 26 4.82 7.19 -3.75
C GLN A 26 3.35 7.30 -3.32
N GLY A 27 2.96 6.60 -2.25
CA GLY A 27 1.63 6.70 -1.72
C GLY A 27 1.38 5.77 -0.55
N PHE A 28 0.31 6.05 0.17
CA PHE A 28 -0.07 5.28 1.35
C PHE A 28 -1.46 4.66 1.16
N SER A 29 -1.71 3.54 1.82
CA SER A 29 -3.06 3.01 1.97
C SER A 29 -3.27 2.55 3.41
N VAL A 30 -4.49 2.75 3.89
CA VAL A 30 -4.93 2.24 5.18
C VAL A 30 -6.05 1.23 4.93
N SER A 31 -5.97 0.09 5.60
CA SER A 31 -7.07 -0.87 5.71
C SER A 31 -7.43 -1.02 7.19
N HIS A 32 -8.71 -1.20 7.48
CA HIS A 32 -9.18 -1.39 8.84
C HIS A 32 -10.30 -2.42 8.91
N ASP A 33 -10.50 -3.00 10.09
CA ASP A 33 -11.68 -3.77 10.46
C ASP A 33 -12.20 -3.29 11.82
N HIS A 34 -13.03 -4.08 12.48
CA HIS A 34 -13.71 -3.70 13.72
C HIS A 34 -12.76 -3.44 14.90
N CYS A 35 -11.52 -3.94 14.87
CA CYS A 35 -10.55 -3.74 15.94
C CYS A 35 -9.14 -3.37 15.46
N SER A 36 -8.79 -3.60 14.21
CA SER A 36 -7.42 -3.43 13.71
C SER A 36 -7.30 -2.43 12.58
N VAL A 37 -6.11 -1.82 12.50
CA VAL A 37 -5.67 -0.95 11.41
C VAL A 37 -4.35 -1.49 10.85
N ARG A 38 -4.20 -1.46 9.53
CA ARG A 38 -2.96 -1.77 8.81
C ARG A 38 -2.64 -0.61 7.87
N ILE A 39 -1.48 0.00 8.06
CA ILE A 39 -0.96 1.12 7.28
C ILE A 39 0.14 0.59 6.36
N TYR A 40 0.08 0.98 5.10
CA TYR A 40 1.04 0.55 4.11
C TYR A 40 1.61 1.72 3.31
N GLY A 41 2.89 1.62 2.95
CA GLY A 41 3.54 2.46 1.93
C GLY A 41 3.68 1.68 0.62
N HIS A 42 3.42 2.34 -0.51
CA HIS A 42 3.53 1.76 -1.85
C HIS A 42 4.70 2.39 -2.58
N TYR A 43 5.55 1.57 -3.17
CA TYR A 43 6.76 2.01 -3.86
C TYR A 43 7.04 1.16 -5.10
N PRO A 44 7.61 1.75 -6.15
CA PRO A 44 8.10 1.00 -7.30
C PRO A 44 9.56 0.54 -7.08
N VAL A 45 9.91 -0.59 -7.67
CA VAL A 45 11.30 -1.00 -7.90
C VAL A 45 11.52 -0.95 -9.40
N ILE A 46 12.48 -0.14 -9.82
CA ILE A 46 12.75 0.17 -11.22
C ILE A 46 14.11 -0.41 -11.59
N ASP A 47 14.13 -1.32 -12.55
CA ASP A 47 15.33 -1.94 -13.09
C ASP A 47 15.32 -1.80 -14.62
N GLY A 48 16.07 -0.81 -15.11
CA GLY A 48 16.01 -0.39 -16.51
C GLY A 48 14.58 -0.07 -16.97
N GLU A 49 14.12 -0.80 -17.99
CA GLU A 49 12.78 -0.65 -18.55
C GLU A 49 11.68 -1.37 -17.76
N GLU A 50 12.04 -2.28 -16.86
CA GLU A 50 11.08 -2.98 -16.02
C GLU A 50 10.72 -2.16 -14.77
N THR A 51 9.48 -2.32 -14.31
CA THR A 51 9.04 -1.76 -13.03
C THR A 51 8.07 -2.70 -12.36
N THR A 52 8.44 -3.12 -11.15
CA THR A 52 7.59 -3.89 -10.24
C THR A 52 7.08 -2.98 -9.12
N TYR A 53 5.92 -3.30 -8.56
CA TYR A 53 5.25 -2.46 -7.57
C TYR A 53 5.01 -3.25 -6.30
N TYR A 54 5.48 -2.71 -5.19
CA TYR A 54 5.41 -3.36 -3.89
C TYR A 54 4.69 -2.50 -2.87
N ARG A 55 4.30 -3.17 -1.80
CA ARG A 55 3.69 -2.56 -0.63
C ARG A 55 4.43 -3.03 0.61
N HIS A 56 4.90 -2.09 1.42
CA HIS A 56 5.51 -2.36 2.72
C HIS A 56 4.52 -2.05 3.85
N THR A 57 4.41 -2.94 4.84
CA THR A 57 3.60 -2.71 6.04
C THR A 57 4.36 -1.76 6.97
N ILE A 58 3.86 -0.54 7.10
CA ILE A 58 4.45 0.47 7.99
C ILE A 58 4.06 0.18 9.44
N HIS A 59 2.79 -0.14 9.68
CA HIS A 59 2.29 -0.45 11.01
C HIS A 59 1.03 -1.31 10.94
N LYS A 60 0.87 -2.20 11.91
CA LYS A 60 -0.33 -3.02 12.11
C LYS A 60 -0.63 -3.07 13.60
N PHE A 61 -1.81 -2.63 14.01
CA PHE A 61 -2.17 -2.53 15.42
C PHE A 61 -3.66 -2.73 15.64
N ASP A 62 -4.02 -3.14 16.86
CA ASP A 62 -5.39 -3.17 17.37
C ASP A 62 -5.66 -1.87 18.13
N PHE A 63 -6.67 -1.11 17.70
CA PHE A 63 -7.00 0.18 18.30
C PHE A 63 -7.98 0.07 19.48
N THR A 64 -8.48 -1.13 19.76
CA THR A 64 -9.35 -1.45 20.91
C THR A 64 -8.55 -2.06 22.07
N ALA A 65 -7.38 -2.63 21.78
CA ALA A 65 -6.47 -3.19 22.77
C ALA A 65 -5.90 -2.12 23.73
N LEU A 66 -5.50 -2.58 24.93
CA LEU A 66 -4.83 -1.76 25.96
C LEU A 66 -5.59 -0.46 26.29
N ASP A 67 -6.91 -0.56 26.45
CA ASP A 67 -7.80 0.57 26.73
C ASP A 67 -7.71 1.69 25.67
N GLY A 68 -7.55 1.29 24.40
CA GLY A 68 -7.51 2.21 23.28
C GLY A 68 -6.23 3.03 23.16
N LYS A 69 -5.10 2.53 23.67
CA LYS A 69 -3.79 3.21 23.62
C LYS A 69 -3.43 3.75 22.22
N GLU A 70 -3.73 2.98 21.17
CA GLU A 70 -3.39 3.32 19.76
C GLU A 70 -4.56 3.98 19.00
N LYS A 71 -5.66 4.34 19.68
CA LYS A 71 -6.90 4.82 19.06
C LYS A 71 -6.70 5.97 18.07
N TRP A 72 -5.75 6.87 18.35
CA TRP A 72 -5.48 8.06 17.53
C TRP A 72 -4.28 7.92 16.59
N THR A 73 -3.60 6.76 16.57
CA THR A 73 -2.38 6.55 15.79
C THR A 73 -2.62 6.75 14.30
N CYS A 74 -3.67 6.13 13.74
CA CYS A 74 -3.98 6.26 12.31
C CYS A 74 -4.35 7.69 11.93
N TYR A 75 -5.14 8.37 12.76
CA TYR A 75 -5.53 9.76 12.53
C TYR A 75 -4.30 10.68 12.46
N ARG A 76 -3.40 10.58 13.44
CA ARG A 76 -2.16 11.37 13.47
C ARG A 76 -1.29 11.08 12.25
N PHE A 77 -1.16 9.81 11.86
CA PHE A 77 -0.44 9.43 10.65
C PHE A 77 -1.00 10.11 9.40
N ILE A 78 -2.33 10.05 9.18
CA ILE A 78 -2.97 10.67 8.02
C ILE A 78 -2.81 12.20 8.03
N VAL A 79 -2.96 12.84 9.20
CA VAL A 79 -2.73 14.28 9.32
C VAL A 79 -1.29 14.65 8.96
N SER A 80 -0.30 13.88 9.40
CA SER A 80 1.10 14.10 9.00
C SER A 80 1.34 13.84 7.50
N VAL A 81 0.70 12.83 6.91
CA VAL A 81 0.78 12.60 5.45
C VAL A 81 0.30 13.82 4.68
N TYR A 82 -0.84 14.41 5.06
CA TYR A 82 -1.37 15.60 4.38
C TYR A 82 -0.66 16.91 4.75
N GLY A 83 -0.16 17.01 5.99
CA GLY A 83 0.54 18.20 6.48
C GLY A 83 1.94 18.35 5.88
N ASP A 84 2.69 17.24 5.79
CA ASP A 84 4.12 17.28 5.48
C ASP A 84 4.44 16.60 4.14
N TRP A 85 4.01 15.35 3.96
CA TRP A 85 4.42 14.54 2.80
C TRP A 85 3.72 14.95 1.51
N ALA A 86 2.39 15.10 1.53
CA ALA A 86 1.59 15.36 0.33
C ALA A 86 1.95 16.69 -0.36
N PRO A 87 2.18 17.81 0.35
CA PRO A 87 2.61 19.06 -0.30
C PRO A 87 3.97 18.93 -0.99
N SER A 88 4.92 18.24 -0.36
CA SER A 88 6.25 17.98 -0.95
C SER A 88 6.12 17.09 -2.19
N HIS A 89 5.35 16.01 -2.08
CA HIS A 89 5.10 15.08 -3.17
C HIS A 89 4.40 15.77 -4.36
N PHE A 90 3.39 16.61 -4.09
CA PHE A 90 2.71 17.40 -5.11
C PHE A 90 3.67 18.32 -5.87
N LYS A 91 4.55 19.04 -5.16
CA LYS A 91 5.59 19.87 -5.81
C LYS A 91 6.51 19.05 -6.71
N LYS A 92 6.90 17.84 -6.29
CA LYS A 92 7.71 16.92 -7.08
C LYS A 92 6.99 16.52 -8.38
N LEU A 93 5.68 16.26 -8.31
CA LEU A 93 4.86 15.96 -9.48
C LEU A 93 4.74 17.17 -10.41
N CYS A 94 4.48 18.37 -9.89
CA CYS A 94 4.44 19.60 -10.69
C CYS A 94 5.76 19.82 -11.43
N ALA A 95 6.90 19.70 -10.73
CA ALA A 95 8.22 19.85 -11.35
C ALA A 95 8.44 18.85 -12.51
N ALA A 96 7.99 17.60 -12.37
CA ALA A 96 8.07 16.62 -13.45
C ALA A 96 7.11 16.94 -14.61
N ILE A 97 5.95 17.55 -14.35
CA ILE A 97 5.01 17.98 -15.39
C ILE A 97 5.56 19.19 -16.16
N ASP A 98 6.15 20.15 -15.46
CA ASP A 98 6.72 21.37 -16.05
C ASP A 98 7.91 21.07 -16.98
N GLU A 99 8.58 19.93 -16.79
CA GLU A 99 9.69 19.43 -17.61
C GLU A 99 9.23 18.56 -18.80
N LEU A 100 7.93 18.31 -18.96
CA LEU A 100 7.43 17.54 -20.10
C LEU A 100 7.78 18.25 -21.42
N PRO A 101 8.19 17.50 -22.46
CA PRO A 101 8.41 18.08 -23.77
C PRO A 101 7.09 18.69 -24.29
N GLU A 102 7.19 19.80 -25.02
CA GLU A 102 6.02 20.39 -25.68
C GLU A 102 5.31 19.34 -26.52
N PHE A 103 4.04 19.12 -26.22
CA PHE A 103 3.20 18.16 -26.90
C PHE A 103 3.06 18.55 -28.36
N LYS A 104 3.73 17.82 -29.25
CA LYS A 104 3.54 17.93 -30.71
C LYS A 104 2.46 16.91 -31.12
N PRO A 105 1.23 17.34 -31.46
CA PRO A 105 0.14 16.43 -31.83
C PRO A 105 0.42 15.57 -33.08
N GLU A 106 1.48 15.88 -33.82
CA GLU A 106 1.91 15.15 -35.03
C GLU A 106 2.37 13.71 -34.74
N GLU A 107 2.81 13.41 -33.51
CA GLU A 107 3.27 12.06 -33.13
C GLU A 107 2.12 11.09 -32.82
N LEU A 108 0.94 11.59 -32.46
CA LEU A 108 -0.22 10.72 -32.18
C LEU A 108 -0.83 10.11 -33.44
N GLN A 109 -0.69 10.79 -34.59
CA GLN A 109 -1.25 10.32 -35.86
C GLN A 109 -0.55 9.06 -36.38
N GLN A 110 0.74 8.89 -36.09
CA GLN A 110 1.50 7.70 -36.53
C GLN A 110 1.14 6.45 -35.70
N SER A 111 0.87 6.62 -34.41
CA SER A 111 0.44 5.52 -33.55
C SER A 111 -0.96 5.00 -33.89
N GLU A 112 -1.91 5.86 -34.27
CA GLU A 112 -3.25 5.43 -34.69
C GLU A 112 -3.27 4.79 -36.09
N GLN A 113 -2.39 5.24 -37.00
CA GLN A 113 -2.20 4.60 -38.32
C GLN A 113 -1.64 3.18 -38.18
N SER A 114 -0.68 2.95 -37.28
CA SER A 114 -0.15 1.59 -37.05
C SER A 114 -1.18 0.61 -36.43
N LEU A 115 -2.14 1.13 -35.66
CA LEU A 115 -3.20 0.33 -35.04
C LEU A 115 -4.33 -0.02 -36.04
N SER A 116 -4.64 0.90 -36.95
CA SER A 116 -5.67 0.72 -37.98
C SER A 116 -5.20 -0.20 -39.12
N GLU A 117 -3.90 -0.23 -39.42
CA GLU A 117 -3.30 -1.19 -40.36
C GLU A 117 -3.23 -2.61 -39.77
N ALA A 118 -2.94 -2.76 -38.47
CA ALA A 118 -2.91 -4.07 -37.80
C ALA A 118 -4.30 -4.71 -37.68
N THR A 119 -5.37 -3.90 -37.63
CA THR A 119 -6.76 -4.39 -37.50
C THR A 119 -7.44 -4.67 -38.85
N THR A 120 -6.98 -4.08 -39.95
CA THR A 120 -7.51 -4.35 -41.30
C THR A 120 -6.92 -5.60 -41.96
N GLY A 121 -5.79 -6.13 -41.47
CA GLY A 121 -5.21 -7.41 -41.94
C GLY A 121 -5.81 -8.68 -41.32
N LEU A 122 -6.61 -8.56 -40.25
CA LEU A 122 -7.10 -9.69 -39.45
C LEU A 122 -8.63 -9.92 -39.55
N SER A 123 -9.31 -9.31 -40.52
CA SER A 123 -10.77 -9.36 -40.63
C SER A 123 -11.31 -10.40 -41.61
N GLN A 124 -10.50 -11.37 -42.06
CA GLN A 124 -10.95 -12.36 -43.04
C GLN A 124 -10.80 -13.81 -42.57
N GLU A 125 -11.02 -14.12 -41.29
CA GLU A 125 -11.45 -15.49 -40.96
C GLU A 125 -12.14 -15.56 -39.59
N ILE A 126 -13.19 -16.37 -39.53
CA ILE A 126 -13.93 -16.88 -38.36
C ILE A 126 -15.27 -16.16 -38.11
N GLY A 127 -16.30 -16.81 -38.64
CA GLY A 127 -17.70 -16.47 -38.46
C GLY A 127 -18.26 -16.82 -37.07
N ALA A 128 -19.22 -15.98 -36.70
CA ALA A 128 -20.40 -16.22 -35.86
C ALA A 128 -20.41 -17.42 -34.90
N VAL A 129 -20.32 -17.14 -33.58
CA VAL A 129 -21.30 -17.60 -32.58
C VAL A 129 -21.31 -16.59 -31.42
N GLY A 130 -22.47 -16.01 -31.12
CA GLY A 130 -22.66 -15.20 -29.92
C GLY A 130 -22.90 -16.06 -28.68
N LEU A 131 -22.49 -15.59 -27.51
CA LEU A 131 -23.11 -15.82 -26.20
C LEU A 131 -22.34 -14.98 -25.17
N GLY A 132 -23.05 -14.11 -24.45
CA GLY A 132 -22.48 -13.27 -23.41
C GLY A 132 -22.03 -14.06 -22.19
N SER A 133 -21.16 -13.46 -21.38
CA SER A 133 -21.12 -13.77 -19.96
C SER A 133 -20.45 -12.64 -19.17
N SER A 134 -21.04 -12.40 -18.01
CA SER A 134 -20.68 -11.47 -16.95
C SER A 134 -19.26 -11.73 -16.42
N PHE A 135 -18.53 -10.65 -16.08
CA PHE A 135 -17.19 -10.75 -15.50
C PHE A 135 -17.26 -10.48 -13.99
N THR A 136 -17.47 -11.55 -13.22
CA THR A 136 -17.05 -11.60 -11.81
C THR A 136 -15.80 -12.45 -11.73
N SER A 137 -14.67 -11.86 -11.37
CA SER A 137 -13.47 -12.59 -10.99
C SER A 137 -13.19 -12.34 -9.51
N GLN A 138 -13.75 -13.23 -8.68
CA GLN A 138 -13.18 -13.62 -7.39
C GLN A 138 -11.80 -14.21 -7.65
N LEU A 139 -10.80 -13.80 -6.87
CA LEU A 139 -9.62 -14.62 -6.61
C LEU A 139 -9.41 -14.57 -5.10
N GLU A 140 -9.78 -15.68 -4.47
CA GLU A 140 -9.36 -16.06 -3.13
C GLU A 140 -7.96 -16.66 -3.26
N GLU A 141 -7.01 -16.18 -2.46
CA GLU A 141 -5.72 -16.84 -2.26
C GLU A 141 -5.77 -17.50 -0.89
N GLU A 142 -5.83 -18.84 -0.94
CA GLU A 142 -5.82 -19.75 0.19
C GLU A 142 -4.41 -19.82 0.79
N CYS A 143 -4.28 -19.55 2.09
CA CYS A 143 -3.04 -19.75 2.85
C CYS A 143 -3.25 -20.96 3.77
N GLU A 144 -2.61 -22.07 3.43
CA GLU A 144 -2.56 -23.32 4.19
C GLU A 144 -2.08 -23.10 5.65
N PRO A 145 -2.74 -23.70 6.67
CA PRO A 145 -2.27 -23.65 8.04
C PRO A 145 -1.23 -24.75 8.36
N LEU A 146 -0.12 -24.34 8.99
CA LEU A 146 0.88 -25.25 9.57
C LEU A 146 0.27 -26.14 10.69
N PRO A 147 0.77 -27.38 10.87
CA PRO A 147 0.11 -28.38 11.70
C PRO A 147 0.32 -28.16 13.20
N THR A 148 -0.78 -28.27 13.94
CA THR A 148 -0.85 -28.41 15.38
C THR A 148 -0.27 -29.77 15.79
N SER A 149 0.88 -29.77 16.49
CA SER A 149 1.35 -30.95 17.23
C SER A 149 0.98 -30.83 18.71
N ARG A 150 0.57 -31.97 19.26
CA ARG A 150 -0.12 -32.21 20.52
C ARG A 150 0.72 -31.90 21.76
N ASN A 151 -0.02 -31.63 22.84
CA ASN A 151 0.41 -31.44 24.21
C ASN A 151 1.14 -32.68 24.76
N ASP A 152 2.23 -32.43 25.50
CA ASP A 152 2.65 -33.24 26.63
C ASP A 152 2.99 -32.30 27.80
N ASP A 153 2.13 -32.38 28.81
CA ASP A 153 2.38 -32.40 30.25
C ASP A 153 3.55 -31.57 30.85
N LEU A 154 3.21 -30.47 31.54
CA LEU A 154 3.86 -30.16 32.81
C LEU A 154 2.89 -29.41 33.73
N GLY A 155 2.53 -30.06 34.83
CA GLY A 155 1.59 -29.61 35.83
C GLY A 155 1.93 -28.29 36.54
N ASN A 156 0.90 -27.47 36.69
CA ASN A 156 0.40 -26.94 37.96
C ASN A 156 1.42 -26.63 39.06
N LEU A 157 1.83 -25.36 39.22
CA LEU A 157 2.23 -24.78 40.53
C LEU A 157 2.11 -23.24 40.56
N ARG A 158 1.06 -22.73 41.21
CA ARG A 158 1.05 -21.53 42.08
C ARG A 158 -0.07 -21.75 43.11
N PRO A 159 -0.04 -21.17 44.34
CA PRO A 159 0.62 -19.92 44.72
C PRO A 159 1.40 -19.98 46.05
N ASN A 160 2.24 -18.98 46.32
CA ASN A 160 2.63 -18.71 47.71
C ASN A 160 2.60 -17.20 48.00
N GLU A 161 1.67 -16.83 48.87
CA GLU A 161 1.58 -15.54 49.54
C GLU A 161 2.76 -15.38 50.50
N LYS A 162 3.44 -14.24 50.48
CA LYS A 162 4.05 -13.69 51.70
C LYS A 162 3.76 -12.19 51.80
N LYS A 163 2.84 -11.87 52.70
CA LYS A 163 2.66 -10.55 53.31
C LYS A 163 3.94 -10.14 54.01
N SER A 164 4.44 -8.94 53.71
CA SER A 164 5.27 -8.17 54.63
C SER A 164 4.56 -6.86 54.89
N LYS A 165 4.03 -6.72 56.11
CA LYS A 165 3.56 -5.46 56.69
C LYS A 165 4.75 -4.84 57.42
N GLN A 166 5.13 -3.61 57.10
CA GLN A 166 5.75 -2.71 58.07
C GLN A 166 5.25 -1.28 57.84
N GLY A 167 4.99 -0.60 58.95
CA GLY A 167 4.13 0.56 59.07
C GLY A 167 4.79 1.92 58.87
N VAL A 168 3.90 2.91 58.87
CA VAL A 168 4.02 4.34 58.59
C VAL A 168 4.79 5.08 59.71
N PRO A 169 5.29 6.33 59.49
CA PRO A 169 4.47 7.45 59.93
C PRO A 169 4.42 8.66 58.97
N ARG A 170 3.24 9.28 58.98
CA ARG A 170 2.86 10.57 58.39
C ARG A 170 3.75 11.70 58.90
N LYS A 171 4.20 12.61 58.02
CA LYS A 171 4.60 13.97 58.41
C LYS A 171 3.47 14.96 58.15
N ARG A 172 3.07 15.67 59.20
CA ARG A 172 2.18 16.82 59.20
C ARG A 172 2.97 18.10 58.85
N ARG A 173 2.22 19.04 58.26
CA ARG A 173 2.50 20.44 57.90
C ARG A 173 3.44 21.23 58.83
N LYS A 174 4.19 22.15 58.23
CA LYS A 174 4.21 23.57 58.63
C LYS A 174 3.66 24.38 57.47
#